data_AF-A0AAV6HDL5-F1
#
_entry.id   AF-A0AAV6HDL5-F1
#
_cell.length_a   1.000
_cell.length_b   1.000
_cell.length_c   1.000
_cell.angle_alpha   90.00
_cell.angle_beta   90.00
_cell.angle_gamma   90.00
#
_symmetry.space_group_name_H-M   'P 1'
#
loop_
_entity.id
_entity.type
_entity.pdbx_description
1 polymer ?
#
loop_
_entity_poly.entity_id
_entity_poly.type
_entity_poly.pdbx_seq_one_letter_code
_entity_poly.pdbx_strand_id
1 'polypeptide(L)'
;MTLKMAATMARCFPALVRPLSTRMRSCRVSGLLRAHATPQTRLLSDLSRGPLQRPARIPAAGGVSTASSQIPQGGLLRRVLPLLPAVLAPPSRSLTYYSLKYGKRKTCRSVPKRFLRLHCGLWLRRKAGYKKKLWKKLPARKKRLREHVFCNKTQSHLLDKMTGRFWKRRNWYLNDPYLKYQDRVNPRW
;
A
#
# COMPACT_ATOMS: atom_id res chain seq x y z
N MET A 1 -24.12 25.84 -70.67
CA MET A 1 -25.58 25.63 -70.62
C MET A 1 -25.88 24.74 -69.41
N THR A 2 -26.05 25.32 -68.21
CA THR A 2 -27.36 25.61 -67.55
C THR A 2 -28.15 24.31 -67.32
N LEU A 3 -28.40 23.83 -66.09
CA LEU A 3 -29.18 24.45 -65.02
C LEU A 3 -28.86 23.86 -63.62
N LYS A 4 -29.16 24.69 -62.61
CA LYS A 4 -29.12 24.47 -61.15
C LYS A 4 -30.40 23.78 -60.67
N MET A 5 -30.39 23.23 -59.43
CA MET A 5 -31.38 23.39 -58.34
C MET A 5 -31.15 22.28 -57.29
N ALA A 6 -30.65 22.53 -56.07
CA ALA A 6 -31.22 23.26 -54.93
C ALA A 6 -32.49 22.62 -54.35
N ALA A 7 -32.38 22.02 -53.17
CA ALA A 7 -33.50 21.79 -52.26
C ALA A 7 -33.04 21.96 -50.80
N THR A 8 -33.44 23.09 -50.25
CA THR A 8 -33.41 23.49 -48.83
C THR A 8 -34.60 22.88 -48.12
N MET A 9 -34.43 22.34 -46.91
CA MET A 9 -35.46 22.47 -45.86
C MET A 9 -34.81 22.49 -44.47
N ALA A 10 -34.83 23.68 -43.87
CA ALA A 10 -34.59 23.93 -42.47
C ALA A 10 -35.80 23.50 -41.63
N ARG A 11 -35.59 23.02 -40.40
CA ARG A 11 -36.56 23.16 -39.32
C ARG A 11 -35.87 23.53 -38.02
N CYS A 12 -36.32 24.64 -37.46
CA CYS A 12 -35.84 25.34 -36.27
C CYS A 12 -36.08 24.57 -34.96
N PHE A 13 -35.21 24.86 -33.99
CA PHE A 13 -35.35 24.66 -32.55
C PHE A 13 -36.49 25.53 -31.95
N PRO A 14 -36.97 25.25 -30.72
CA PRO A 14 -36.40 25.98 -29.58
C PRO A 14 -36.34 25.22 -28.24
N ALA A 15 -35.34 25.63 -27.45
CA ALA A 15 -35.40 25.88 -26.01
C ALA A 15 -35.83 24.76 -25.03
N LEU A 16 -34.84 24.29 -24.25
CA LEU A 16 -35.00 24.23 -22.80
C LEU A 16 -33.63 24.52 -22.15
N VAL A 17 -33.47 25.79 -21.80
CA VAL A 17 -32.44 26.35 -20.91
C VAL A 17 -32.73 25.84 -19.49
N ARG A 18 -31.71 25.33 -18.76
CA ARG A 18 -31.59 25.47 -17.28
C ARG A 18 -30.23 24.93 -16.77
N PRO A 19 -29.73 25.42 -15.63
CA PRO A 19 -28.47 26.16 -15.62
C PRO A 19 -27.38 25.53 -14.74
N LEU A 20 -26.14 25.95 -15.04
CA LEU A 20 -24.94 25.78 -14.24
C LEU A 20 -25.12 26.39 -12.84
N SER A 21 -25.05 25.58 -11.78
CA SER A 21 -24.89 26.09 -10.42
C SER A 21 -23.41 26.33 -10.12
N THR A 22 -22.99 27.58 -10.23
CA THR A 22 -21.78 28.13 -9.66
C THR A 22 -21.90 28.20 -8.13
N ARG A 23 -21.08 27.44 -7.39
CA ARG A 23 -20.89 27.69 -5.96
C ARG A 23 -19.52 28.33 -5.75
N MET A 24 -19.55 29.65 -5.57
CA MET A 24 -18.42 30.46 -5.15
C MET A 24 -17.79 29.90 -3.88
N ARG A 25 -16.46 29.68 -3.90
CA ARG A 25 -15.64 29.65 -2.68
C ARG A 25 -15.09 31.05 -2.51
N SER A 26 -15.50 31.75 -1.45
CA SER A 26 -14.87 33.00 -1.07
C SER A 26 -13.49 32.71 -0.46
N CYS A 27 -12.53 33.51 -0.89
CA CYS A 27 -11.23 33.66 -0.30
C CYS A 27 -11.37 34.57 0.92
N ARG A 28 -10.88 34.15 2.09
CA ARG A 28 -10.49 35.08 3.16
C ARG A 28 -9.08 34.75 3.59
N VAL A 29 -8.19 35.68 3.30
CA VAL A 29 -6.82 35.78 3.80
C VAL A 29 -6.83 36.85 4.90
N SER A 30 -6.20 36.55 6.03
CA SER A 30 -5.55 37.43 7.04
C SER A 30 -5.04 36.48 8.14
N GLY A 31 -3.74 36.28 8.40
CA GLY A 31 -2.83 37.17 9.15
C GLY A 31 -3.24 37.17 10.65
N LEU A 32 -2.45 36.88 11.69
CA LEU A 32 -1.02 36.84 11.99
C LEU A 32 -0.83 36.24 13.43
N LEU A 33 0.40 35.80 13.76
CA LEU A 33 1.07 35.77 15.08
C LEU A 33 0.78 34.69 16.18
N ARG A 34 1.80 33.84 16.36
CA ARG A 34 2.55 33.40 17.58
C ARG A 34 1.86 32.76 18.80
N ALA A 35 2.30 31.52 19.03
CA ALA A 35 3.09 31.03 20.18
C ALA A 35 2.41 30.28 21.36
N HIS A 36 3.21 29.33 21.86
CA HIS A 36 3.21 28.60 23.13
C HIS A 36 2.58 27.20 23.18
N ALA A 37 3.30 26.36 23.93
CA ALA A 37 3.34 24.91 23.93
C ALA A 37 2.42 24.28 24.98
N THR A 38 2.01 23.03 24.75
CA THR A 38 2.12 21.85 25.65
C THR A 38 1.27 20.69 25.11
N PRO A 39 1.60 19.42 25.42
CA PRO A 39 1.02 18.26 24.77
C PRO A 39 -0.20 17.73 25.55
N GLN A 40 -1.31 17.49 24.87
CA GLN A 40 -2.42 16.71 25.43
C GLN A 40 -2.77 15.51 24.55
N THR A 41 -2.65 14.37 25.21
CA THR A 41 -3.10 13.02 24.88
C THR A 41 -4.44 12.99 24.16
N ARG A 42 -4.48 12.39 22.96
CA ARG A 42 -5.73 12.00 22.31
C ARG A 42 -5.82 10.49 22.19
N LEU A 43 -6.68 9.93 23.03
CA LEU A 43 -7.28 8.61 22.92
C LEU A 43 -7.83 8.39 21.51
N LEU A 44 -7.44 7.28 20.88
CA LEU A 44 -8.03 6.81 19.64
C LEU A 44 -9.31 6.03 19.97
N SER A 45 -10.46 6.57 19.56
CA SER A 45 -11.72 5.87 19.53
C SER A 45 -11.75 5.00 18.27
N ASP A 46 -11.49 3.71 18.41
CA ASP A 46 -11.66 2.73 17.33
C ASP A 46 -13.16 2.43 17.14
N LEU A 47 -13.79 3.10 16.17
CA LEU A 47 -15.09 2.70 15.63
C LEU A 47 -14.90 1.51 14.68
N SER A 48 -14.84 0.30 15.23
CA SER A 48 -14.92 -0.93 14.44
C SER A 48 -16.38 -1.21 14.07
N ARG A 49 -16.74 -0.93 12.82
CA ARG A 49 -17.94 -1.46 12.17
C ARG A 49 -17.72 -2.94 11.85
N GLY A 50 -18.27 -3.83 12.67
CA GLY A 50 -18.45 -5.26 12.41
C GLY A 50 -19.93 -5.63 12.21
N PRO A 51 -20.25 -6.69 11.45
CA PRO A 51 -21.57 -6.89 10.83
C PRO A 51 -22.65 -7.41 11.79
N LEU A 52 -23.89 -6.98 11.54
CA LEU A 52 -25.12 -7.55 12.12
C LEU A 52 -25.17 -9.07 11.93
N GLN A 53 -25.23 -9.81 13.04
CA GLN A 53 -25.70 -11.19 13.05
C GLN A 53 -27.04 -11.24 13.80
N ARG A 54 -28.07 -11.73 13.10
CA ARG A 54 -29.41 -11.99 13.64
C ARG A 54 -29.33 -13.15 14.66
N PRO A 55 -29.91 -13.04 15.87
CA PRO A 55 -30.11 -14.19 16.73
C PRO A 55 -31.37 -14.96 16.29
N ALA A 56 -31.20 -16.24 15.93
CA ALA A 56 -32.31 -17.18 15.84
C ALA A 56 -32.59 -17.75 17.23
N ARG A 57 -33.83 -17.53 17.73
CA ARG A 57 -34.39 -18.18 18.93
C ARG A 57 -34.61 -19.66 18.65
N ILE A 58 -34.12 -20.54 19.51
CA ILE A 58 -34.56 -21.95 19.63
C ILE A 58 -34.94 -22.18 21.10
N PRO A 59 -36.07 -22.86 21.40
CA PRO A 59 -36.58 -22.97 22.76
C PRO A 59 -35.88 -24.05 23.59
N ALA A 60 -35.96 -23.84 24.90
CA ALA A 60 -35.47 -24.71 25.95
C ALA A 60 -36.25 -26.03 26.03
N ALA A 61 -35.52 -27.13 26.22
CA ALA A 61 -36.07 -28.36 26.77
C ALA A 61 -34.95 -29.16 27.46
N GLY A 62 -35.23 -29.62 28.69
CA GLY A 62 -34.66 -30.84 29.25
C GLY A 62 -33.28 -30.73 29.91
N GLY A 63 -33.26 -30.40 31.19
CA GLY A 63 -32.13 -30.73 32.06
C GLY A 63 -32.13 -32.23 32.37
N VAL A 64 -30.96 -32.87 32.23
CA VAL A 64 -30.60 -34.07 32.99
C VAL A 64 -29.11 -33.94 33.32
N SER A 65 -28.85 -33.57 34.57
CA SER A 65 -27.53 -33.66 35.19
C SER A 65 -27.17 -35.13 35.31
N THR A 66 -26.21 -35.59 34.52
CA THR A 66 -25.49 -36.85 34.78
C THR A 66 -24.06 -36.50 35.13
N ALA A 67 -23.68 -36.88 36.35
CA ALA A 67 -22.36 -36.71 36.91
C ALA A 67 -21.28 -37.24 35.97
N SER A 68 -20.32 -36.40 35.62
CA SER A 68 -19.04 -36.87 35.09
C SER A 68 -17.94 -36.50 36.08
N SER A 69 -17.33 -37.57 36.57
CA SER A 69 -16.08 -37.67 37.30
C SER A 69 -15.18 -36.43 37.20
N GLN A 70 -14.86 -35.89 38.38
CA GLN A 70 -13.65 -35.12 38.59
C GLN A 70 -12.45 -35.96 38.08
N ILE A 71 -11.79 -35.52 37.01
CA ILE A 71 -10.43 -35.93 36.69
C ILE A 71 -9.52 -34.84 37.25
N PRO A 72 -8.99 -34.99 38.48
CA PRO A 72 -7.88 -34.16 38.90
C PRO A 72 -6.67 -34.76 38.20
N GLN A 73 -6.24 -34.17 37.09
CA GLN A 73 -4.85 -34.07 36.66
C GLN A 73 -4.83 -33.30 35.33
N GLY A 74 -5.12 -31.99 35.40
CA GLY A 74 -4.86 -31.08 34.30
C GLY A 74 -3.35 -30.90 34.13
N GLY A 75 -2.70 -31.91 33.55
CA GLY A 75 -1.26 -31.93 33.31
C GLY A 75 -0.81 -30.73 32.48
N LEU A 76 0.49 -30.46 32.56
CA LEU A 76 1.17 -29.32 31.92
C LEU A 76 0.71 -29.10 30.47
N LEU A 77 0.45 -30.19 29.72
CA LEU A 77 -0.06 -30.21 28.35
C LEU A 77 -1.34 -29.36 28.12
N ARG A 78 -2.31 -29.39 29.04
CA ARG A 78 -3.55 -28.59 28.91
C ARG A 78 -3.29 -27.10 29.08
N ARG A 79 -2.24 -26.73 29.82
CA ARG A 79 -1.79 -25.33 29.96
C ARG A 79 -0.97 -24.84 28.76
N VAL A 80 -0.25 -25.73 28.06
CA VAL A 80 0.56 -25.34 26.88
C VAL A 80 -0.22 -25.39 25.56
N LEU A 81 -1.33 -26.12 25.49
CA LEU A 81 -2.14 -26.27 24.28
C LEU A 81 -2.58 -24.91 23.66
N PRO A 82 -2.96 -23.88 24.44
CA PRO A 82 -3.26 -22.54 23.90
C PRO A 82 -2.05 -21.79 23.33
N LEU A 83 -0.82 -22.17 23.71
CA LEU A 83 0.43 -21.56 23.25
C LEU A 83 0.98 -22.23 21.98
N LEU A 84 0.50 -23.44 21.65
CA LEU A 84 0.91 -24.21 20.48
C LEU A 84 0.81 -23.43 19.17
N PRO A 85 -0.26 -22.62 18.91
CA PRO A 85 -0.33 -21.81 17.70
C PRO A 85 0.76 -20.75 17.60
N ALA A 86 1.22 -20.18 18.72
CA ALA A 86 2.30 -19.20 18.74
C ALA A 86 3.67 -19.85 18.49
N VAL A 87 3.86 -21.10 18.94
CA VAL A 87 5.09 -21.88 18.73
C VAL A 87 5.18 -22.45 17.32
N LEU A 88 4.06 -22.91 16.76
CA LEU A 88 3.98 -23.46 15.42
C LEU A 88 3.84 -22.39 14.33
N ALA A 89 3.48 -21.16 14.70
CA ALA A 89 3.42 -20.05 13.76
C ALA A 89 4.80 -19.85 13.12
N PRO A 90 4.91 -19.91 11.78
CA PRO A 90 6.18 -19.65 11.12
C PRO A 90 6.63 -18.23 11.49
N PRO A 91 7.90 -18.04 11.88
CA PRO A 91 8.38 -16.74 12.31
C PRO A 91 8.20 -15.74 11.17
N SER A 92 7.42 -14.69 11.41
CA SER A 92 7.08 -13.65 10.42
C SER A 92 8.25 -12.69 10.11
N ARG A 93 9.45 -12.99 10.59
CA ARG A 93 10.60 -12.09 10.54
C ARG A 93 11.05 -11.87 9.10
N SER A 94 10.95 -10.62 8.66
CA SER A 94 11.36 -10.18 7.33
C SER A 94 12.89 -10.12 7.15
N LEU A 95 13.65 -10.14 8.25
CA LEU A 95 15.09 -9.93 8.29
C LEU A 95 15.82 -10.92 9.20
N THR A 96 16.97 -11.44 8.74
CA THR A 96 17.84 -12.34 9.51
C THR A 96 19.21 -11.69 9.70
N TYR A 97 19.50 -11.26 10.93
CA TYR A 97 20.76 -10.61 11.30
C TYR A 97 21.96 -11.57 11.28
N TYR A 98 21.78 -12.76 11.84
CA TYR A 98 22.81 -13.79 11.93
C TYR A 98 22.24 -15.10 11.40
N SER A 99 22.93 -15.71 10.43
CA SER A 99 22.56 -17.02 9.91
C SER A 99 23.16 -18.13 10.75
N LEU A 100 22.43 -19.23 10.93
CA LEU A 100 22.89 -20.37 11.72
C LEU A 100 24.21 -20.99 11.20
N LYS A 101 24.34 -21.15 9.88
CA LYS A 101 25.52 -21.81 9.28
C LYS A 101 26.80 -20.97 9.26
N TYR A 102 26.68 -19.66 9.03
CA TYR A 102 27.85 -18.80 8.74
C TYR A 102 27.95 -17.57 9.63
N GLY A 103 26.99 -17.33 10.53
CA GLY A 103 26.94 -16.12 11.36
C GLY A 103 26.80 -14.80 10.58
N LYS A 104 26.42 -14.82 9.30
CA LYS A 104 26.34 -13.60 8.45
C LYS A 104 24.89 -13.13 8.26
N ARG A 105 24.72 -11.81 8.04
CA ARG A 105 23.44 -11.21 7.66
C ARG A 105 22.91 -11.79 6.35
N LYS A 106 21.60 -12.09 6.32
CA LYS A 106 20.92 -12.53 5.10
C LYS A 106 20.11 -11.39 4.51
N THR A 107 20.10 -11.36 3.17
CA THR A 107 19.36 -10.36 2.41
C THR A 107 17.94 -10.86 2.15
N CYS A 108 16.97 -9.96 2.24
CA CYS A 108 15.60 -10.30 1.91
C CYS A 108 15.46 -10.43 0.38
N ARG A 109 15.35 -11.66 -0.13
CA ARG A 109 15.36 -11.96 -1.58
C ARG A 109 14.21 -11.30 -2.35
N SER A 110 13.14 -10.91 -1.68
CA SER A 110 12.01 -10.21 -2.30
C SER A 110 12.36 -8.79 -2.75
N VAL A 111 13.35 -8.15 -2.11
CA VAL A 111 13.80 -6.78 -2.41
C VAL A 111 14.46 -6.68 -3.78
N PRO A 112 15.59 -7.37 -4.07
CA PRO A 112 16.25 -7.25 -5.37
C PRO A 112 15.39 -7.77 -6.53
N LYS A 113 14.39 -8.62 -6.26
CA LYS A 113 13.41 -9.06 -7.27
C LYS A 113 12.43 -7.96 -7.70
N ARG A 114 12.19 -6.96 -6.85
CA ARG A 114 11.13 -5.95 -7.04
C ARG A 114 11.68 -4.54 -7.21
N PHE A 115 12.86 -4.29 -6.67
CA PHE A 115 13.52 -2.99 -6.65
C PHE A 115 14.91 -3.07 -7.27
N LEU A 116 15.30 -2.02 -7.98
CA LEU A 116 16.65 -1.85 -8.53
C LEU A 116 17.41 -0.84 -7.67
N ARG A 117 18.65 -1.18 -7.29
CA ARG A 117 19.55 -0.30 -6.51
C ARG A 117 20.49 0.44 -7.44
N LEU A 118 20.53 1.77 -7.31
CA LEU A 118 21.53 2.62 -7.94
C LEU A 118 22.66 2.93 -6.94
N HIS A 119 23.88 3.15 -7.44
CA HIS A 119 25.06 3.43 -6.60
C HIS A 119 24.92 4.73 -5.82
N CYS A 120 24.29 5.74 -6.41
CA CYS A 120 23.95 7.02 -5.79
C CYS A 120 22.99 6.93 -4.58
N GLY A 121 22.61 5.72 -4.15
CA GLY A 121 21.79 5.50 -2.96
C GLY A 121 20.29 5.47 -3.22
N LEU A 122 19.88 5.65 -4.48
CA LEU A 122 18.47 5.62 -4.87
C LEU A 122 17.99 4.20 -5.15
N TRP A 123 16.71 3.97 -4.87
CA TRP A 123 16.01 2.75 -5.21
C TRP A 123 14.93 3.06 -6.24
N LEU A 124 14.87 2.24 -7.29
CA LEU A 124 13.89 2.34 -8.37
C LEU A 124 12.87 1.20 -8.25
N ARG A 125 11.60 1.51 -8.52
CA ARG A 125 10.51 0.53 -8.55
C ARG A 125 9.55 0.78 -9.70
N ARG A 126 8.79 -0.25 -10.05
CA ARG A 126 7.60 -0.13 -10.92
C ARG A 126 6.35 0.18 -10.09
N LYS A 127 5.41 0.95 -10.66
CA LYS A 127 4.11 1.17 -10.00
C LYS A 127 3.30 -0.12 -9.94
N ALA A 128 2.63 -0.33 -8.81
CA ALA A 128 1.80 -1.51 -8.62
C ALA A 128 0.61 -1.52 -9.59
N GLY A 129 0.22 -2.72 -10.03
CA GLY A 129 -0.95 -2.90 -10.89
C GLY A 129 -0.76 -2.41 -12.33
N TYR A 130 0.47 -2.15 -12.79
CA TYR A 130 0.72 -1.71 -14.17
C TYR A 130 0.31 -2.75 -15.24
N LYS A 131 0.19 -4.04 -14.90
CA LYS A 131 -0.33 -5.11 -15.78
C LYS A 131 -1.78 -5.53 -15.48
N LYS A 132 -2.39 -4.99 -14.42
CA LYS A 132 -3.68 -5.51 -13.92
C LYS A 132 -4.83 -4.59 -14.31
N LYS A 133 -5.96 -5.20 -14.70
CA LYS A 133 -7.23 -4.51 -15.03
C LYS A 133 -6.99 -3.31 -15.95
N LEU A 134 -6.31 -3.53 -17.08
CA LEU A 134 -5.92 -2.47 -18.01
C LEU A 134 -7.08 -1.96 -18.87
N TRP A 135 -8.06 -2.81 -19.16
CA TRP A 135 -9.23 -2.48 -19.97
C TRP A 135 -10.02 -1.29 -19.40
N LYS A 136 -10.24 -1.26 -18.08
CA LYS A 136 -10.96 -0.18 -17.39
C LYS A 136 -10.15 1.08 -17.08
N LYS A 137 -8.86 1.12 -17.44
CA LYS A 137 -7.98 2.25 -17.12
C LYS A 137 -7.89 3.19 -18.30
N LEU A 138 -7.93 4.50 -18.05
CA LEU A 138 -7.69 5.50 -19.09
C LEU A 138 -6.24 5.43 -19.62
N PRO A 139 -5.99 5.77 -20.90
CA PRO A 139 -4.66 5.75 -21.50
C PRO A 139 -3.60 6.53 -20.71
N ALA A 140 -3.92 7.74 -20.24
CA ALA A 140 -3.01 8.56 -19.42
C ALA A 140 -2.61 7.83 -18.11
N ARG A 141 -3.55 7.13 -17.47
CA ARG A 141 -3.28 6.31 -16.28
C ARG A 141 -2.41 5.09 -16.64
N LYS A 142 -2.62 4.46 -17.79
CA LYS A 142 -1.77 3.35 -18.26
C LYS A 142 -0.33 3.82 -18.47
N LYS A 143 -0.11 4.98 -19.10
CA LYS A 143 1.22 5.60 -19.29
C LYS A 143 1.91 5.83 -17.95
N ARG A 144 1.25 6.54 -17.02
CA ARG A 144 1.77 6.80 -15.67
C ARG A 144 2.13 5.54 -14.90
N LEU A 145 1.42 4.43 -15.09
CA LEU A 145 1.69 3.17 -14.40
C LEU A 145 2.90 2.42 -14.96
N ARG A 146 3.26 2.63 -16.22
CA ARG A 146 4.42 1.98 -16.85
C ARG A 146 5.74 2.63 -16.45
N GLU A 147 5.70 3.90 -16.05
CA GLU A 147 6.86 4.66 -15.57
C GLU A 147 7.50 4.02 -14.35
N HIS A 148 8.83 4.04 -14.32
CA HIS A 148 9.61 3.75 -13.12
C HIS A 148 9.62 4.97 -12.21
N VAL A 149 9.56 4.74 -10.90
CA VAL A 149 9.53 5.80 -9.90
C VAL A 149 10.54 5.50 -8.81
N PHE A 150 11.14 6.56 -8.27
CA PHE A 150 12.02 6.47 -7.11
C PHE A 150 11.27 6.13 -5.83
N CYS A 151 12.00 5.54 -4.88
CA CYS A 151 11.54 5.37 -3.51
C CYS A 151 11.79 6.63 -2.67
N ASN A 152 10.96 6.82 -1.64
CA ASN A 152 11.16 7.89 -0.65
C ASN A 152 12.40 7.61 0.21
N LYS A 153 12.95 8.64 0.86
CA LYS A 153 14.14 8.52 1.73
C LYS A 153 14.00 7.42 2.79
N THR A 154 12.86 7.37 3.49
CA THR A 154 12.56 6.37 4.53
C THR A 154 12.52 4.94 3.97
N GLN A 155 11.89 4.77 2.80
CA GLN A 155 11.82 3.49 2.10
C GLN A 155 13.20 3.03 1.65
N SER A 156 14.00 3.92 1.07
CA SER A 156 15.38 3.63 0.66
C SER A 156 16.24 3.20 1.85
N HIS A 157 16.12 3.88 2.99
CA HIS A 157 16.83 3.51 4.22
C HIS A 157 16.40 2.13 4.75
N LEU A 158 15.11 1.80 4.71
CA LEU A 158 14.61 0.47 5.07
C LEU A 158 15.15 -0.61 4.12
N LEU A 159 15.12 -0.38 2.81
CA LEU A 159 15.65 -1.30 1.80
C LEU A 159 17.16 -1.55 1.99
N ASP A 160 17.90 -0.53 2.41
CA ASP A 160 19.33 -0.62 2.71
C ASP A 160 19.65 -1.41 3.97
N LYS A 161 18.71 -1.47 4.92
CA LYS A 161 18.77 -2.39 6.06
C LYS A 161 18.41 -3.80 5.61
N MET A 162 17.40 -3.97 4.76
CA MET A 162 16.97 -5.30 4.30
C MET A 162 17.95 -5.99 3.34
N THR A 163 18.85 -5.22 2.73
CA THR A 163 19.87 -5.73 1.81
C THR A 163 21.28 -5.66 2.39
N GLY A 164 22.15 -6.51 1.86
CA GLY A 164 23.55 -6.62 2.28
C GLY A 164 24.48 -5.76 1.43
N ARG A 165 25.74 -5.65 1.84
CA ARG A 165 26.79 -4.87 1.15
C ARG A 165 26.99 -5.30 -0.31
N PHE A 166 26.81 -6.58 -0.63
CA PHE A 166 26.90 -7.09 -2.00
C PHE A 166 26.03 -6.34 -3.00
N TRP A 167 24.82 -5.92 -2.61
CA TRP A 167 23.90 -5.19 -3.51
C TRP A 167 24.22 -3.70 -3.64
N LYS A 168 25.14 -3.19 -2.81
CA LYS A 168 25.55 -1.77 -2.81
C LYS A 168 26.82 -1.54 -3.63
N ARG A 169 27.49 -2.61 -4.08
CA ARG A 169 28.71 -2.53 -4.89
C ARG A 169 28.44 -1.89 -6.25
N ARG A 170 29.43 -1.18 -6.79
CA ARG A 170 29.40 -0.69 -8.17
C ARG A 170 29.48 -1.86 -9.14
N ASN A 171 28.62 -1.86 -10.16
CA ASN A 171 28.66 -2.83 -11.25
C ASN A 171 28.93 -2.08 -12.56
N TRP A 172 29.68 -2.72 -13.46
CA TRP A 172 30.02 -2.22 -14.79
C TRP A 172 29.55 -3.26 -15.82
N TYR A 173 28.25 -3.30 -16.05
CA TYR A 173 27.68 -4.20 -17.04
C TYR A 173 27.79 -3.59 -18.44
N LEU A 174 28.05 -4.43 -19.44
CA LEU A 174 28.06 -4.02 -20.84
C LEU A 174 26.65 -3.59 -21.27
N ASN A 175 26.52 -2.42 -21.90
CA ASN A 175 25.27 -1.87 -22.43
C ASN A 175 24.12 -1.72 -21.40
N ASP A 176 24.44 -1.41 -20.14
CA ASP A 176 23.41 -1.16 -19.12
C ASP A 176 22.67 0.17 -19.36
N PRO A 177 21.34 0.16 -19.60
CA PRO A 177 20.57 1.39 -19.80
C PRO A 177 20.55 2.30 -18.56
N TYR A 178 20.88 1.78 -17.38
CA TYR A 178 20.87 2.52 -16.12
C TYR A 178 22.22 3.11 -15.72
N LEU A 179 23.30 2.85 -16.46
CA LEU A 179 24.67 3.26 -16.09
C LEU A 179 24.78 4.78 -15.88
N LYS A 180 24.12 5.57 -16.73
CA LYS A 180 24.08 7.04 -16.63
C LYS A 180 23.44 7.60 -15.36
N TYR A 181 22.57 6.82 -14.70
CA TYR A 181 21.86 7.24 -13.49
C TYR A 181 22.55 6.76 -12.21
N GLN A 182 23.68 6.08 -12.36
CA GLN A 182 24.36 5.44 -11.25
C GLN A 182 25.04 6.47 -10.34
N ASP A 183 25.44 7.62 -10.88
CA ASP A 183 25.97 8.78 -10.15
C ASP A 183 25.05 9.99 -10.27
N ARG A 184 25.07 10.87 -9.25
CA ARG A 184 24.30 12.12 -9.27
C ARG A 184 25.20 13.25 -9.73
N VAL A 185 24.78 13.94 -10.78
CA VAL A 185 25.47 15.14 -11.29
C VAL A 185 24.82 16.38 -10.70
N ASN A 186 25.63 17.36 -10.29
CA ASN A 186 25.21 18.62 -9.68
C ASN A 186 24.27 18.44 -8.47
N PRO A 187 24.67 17.72 -7.42
CA PRO A 187 24.01 17.85 -6.13
C PRO A 187 24.34 19.24 -5.58
N ARG A 188 23.53 20.24 -5.94
CA ARG A 188 23.35 21.38 -5.04
C ARG A 188 22.49 20.87 -3.89
N TRP A 189 22.68 21.42 -2.69
CA TRP A 189 22.24 20.90 -1.38
C TRP A 189 23.10 19.77 -0.83
#